data_AF-A0A9E2BVI0-F1
#
_entry.id   AF-A0A9E2BVI0-F1
#
_cell.length_a   1.000
_cell.length_b   1.000
_cell.length_c   1.000
_cell.angle_alpha   90.00
_cell.angle_beta   90.00
_cell.angle_gamma   90.00
#
_symmetry.space_group_name_H-M   'P 1'
#
loop_
_entity.id
_entity.type
_entity.pdbx_description
1 polymer ?
#
loop_
_entity_poly.entity_id
_entity_poly.type
_entity_poly.pdbx_seq_one_letter_code
_entity_poly.pdbx_strand_id
1 'polypeptide(L)'
;MNSLEVPLAARRQRLMLPGVVSVSNLPPYRMGPYQLRIVAATQEMFSDKRRKVETDWNAGIVHIRRDLKESCALSLLTRHLITAIHYRSGLNDSSDEESYAHSCASGLVELALGQREFFSEFLTLIEKLIKPGAGWRNAYLARRVVLAPKRVVCGARACTIRFIASERCNRANAYGFYTVGQGLIELSDNLRGANLALVALHEKLHFMHECAGLKDQSTEAMFKATQAKLILNSLKDNPGYWRWWFSLVAHPGGQAAPWL
;
A
#
# COMPACT_ATOMS: atom_id res chain seq x y z
N MET A 1 20.06 -13.88 49.98
CA MET A 1 21.01 -14.50 49.04
C MET A 1 20.27 -14.83 47.74
N ASN A 2 20.56 -14.00 46.74
CA ASN A 2 20.38 -14.12 45.28
C ASN A 2 19.07 -14.70 44.72
N SER A 3 18.11 -13.79 44.54
CA SER A 3 17.19 -13.77 43.40
C SER A 3 18.01 -13.64 42.11
N LEU A 4 18.01 -14.67 41.26
CA LEU A 4 18.53 -14.58 39.90
C LEU A 4 17.43 -14.01 38.99
N GLU A 5 17.33 -12.68 38.96
CA GLU A 5 16.63 -11.99 37.88
C GLU A 5 17.47 -12.12 36.61
N VAL A 6 16.93 -12.85 35.64
CA VAL A 6 17.44 -12.88 34.26
C VAL A 6 17.19 -11.50 33.65
N PRO A 7 18.23 -10.76 33.20
CA PRO A 7 18.03 -9.48 32.56
C PRO A 7 17.29 -9.68 31.23
N LEU A 8 16.27 -8.84 31.00
CA LEU A 8 15.50 -8.70 29.76
C LEU A 8 16.37 -8.13 28.63
N ALA A 9 17.46 -8.81 28.31
CA ALA A 9 18.28 -8.53 27.14
C ALA A 9 17.78 -9.42 25.99
N ALA A 10 17.07 -8.78 25.03
CA ALA A 10 17.05 -9.10 23.59
C ALA A 10 15.65 -9.01 22.96
N ARG A 11 15.33 -7.81 22.48
CA ARG A 11 14.70 -7.67 21.16
C ARG A 11 15.22 -6.39 20.51
N ARG A 12 16.52 -6.38 20.19
CA ARG A 12 17.03 -5.45 19.18
C ARG A 12 16.30 -5.79 17.89
N GLN A 13 15.34 -4.95 17.50
CA GLN A 13 14.81 -4.92 16.14
C GLN A 13 16.01 -4.85 15.20
N ARG A 14 16.34 -5.95 14.50
CA ARG A 14 17.30 -5.92 13.40
C ARG A 14 16.63 -5.18 12.25
N LEU A 15 16.63 -3.85 12.33
CA LEU A 15 16.45 -3.03 11.13
C LEU A 15 17.61 -3.38 10.21
N MET A 16 17.29 -3.80 8.98
CA MET A 16 18.31 -4.14 8.00
C MET A 16 19.16 -2.91 7.72
N LEU A 17 20.49 -3.07 7.63
CA LEU A 17 21.35 -1.96 7.22
C LEU A 17 20.93 -1.49 5.81
N PRO A 18 20.95 -0.18 5.51
CA PRO A 18 20.41 0.40 4.27
C PRO A 18 20.96 -0.15 2.93
N GLY A 19 21.97 -1.02 2.95
CA GLY A 19 22.52 -1.68 1.75
C GLY A 19 21.98 -3.08 1.44
N VAL A 20 21.27 -3.75 2.37
CA VAL A 20 21.03 -5.21 2.30
C VAL A 20 19.63 -5.59 1.79
N VAL A 21 18.68 -4.65 1.72
CA VAL A 21 17.29 -4.98 1.39
C VAL A 21 17.12 -5.39 -0.10
N SER A 22 16.46 -6.53 -0.30
CA SER A 22 16.04 -7.16 -1.56
C SER A 22 14.60 -7.65 -1.38
N VAL A 23 13.87 -7.82 -2.47
CA VAL A 23 12.55 -8.47 -2.46
C VAL A 23 12.57 -9.80 -1.69
N SER A 24 13.62 -10.59 -1.86
CA SER A 24 13.71 -11.95 -1.31
C SER A 24 14.03 -12.03 0.18
N ASN A 25 14.42 -10.92 0.81
CA ASN A 25 14.76 -10.86 2.24
C ASN A 25 13.88 -9.89 3.03
N LEU A 26 12.78 -9.45 2.44
CA LEU A 26 11.75 -8.71 3.16
C LEU A 26 11.22 -9.56 4.34
N PRO A 27 10.92 -8.93 5.48
CA PRO A 27 10.28 -9.61 6.61
C PRO A 27 8.98 -10.32 6.18
N PRO A 28 8.54 -11.35 6.91
CA PRO A 28 7.23 -11.93 6.66
C PRO A 28 6.12 -10.89 6.89
N TYR A 29 5.01 -11.07 6.20
CA TYR A 29 3.81 -10.25 6.33
C TYR A 29 2.58 -11.15 6.52
N ARG A 30 1.45 -10.58 6.89
CA ARG A 30 0.17 -11.24 7.12
C ARG A 30 -0.84 -10.76 6.09
N MET A 31 -1.71 -11.66 5.65
CA MET A 31 -2.90 -11.31 4.89
C MET A 31 -4.06 -12.14 5.41
N GLY A 32 -5.02 -11.49 6.08
CA GLY A 32 -6.04 -12.19 6.84
C GLY A 32 -5.41 -13.19 7.83
N PRO A 33 -5.80 -14.48 7.82
CA PRO A 33 -5.26 -15.48 8.73
C PRO A 33 -3.85 -15.98 8.35
N TYR A 34 -3.36 -15.69 7.13
CA TYR A 34 -2.13 -16.27 6.61
C TYR A 34 -0.91 -15.43 6.97
N GLN A 35 0.14 -16.07 7.49
CA GLN A 35 1.47 -15.48 7.61
C GLN A 35 2.34 -15.94 6.44
N LEU A 36 2.75 -14.99 5.60
CA LEU A 36 3.44 -15.21 4.34
C LEU A 36 4.92 -14.81 4.44
N ARG A 37 5.81 -15.72 4.06
CA ARG A 37 7.24 -15.46 3.85
C ARG A 37 7.54 -15.36 2.36
N ILE A 38 8.35 -14.38 1.99
CA ILE A 38 8.85 -14.24 0.63
C ILE A 38 10.14 -15.06 0.49
N VAL A 39 10.22 -15.90 -0.53
CA VAL A 39 11.35 -16.81 -0.74
C VAL A 39 11.80 -16.73 -2.20
N ALA A 40 13.12 -16.53 -2.40
CA ALA A 40 13.73 -16.65 -3.73
C ALA A 40 13.69 -18.11 -4.18
N ALA A 41 13.11 -18.37 -5.35
CA ALA A 41 12.88 -19.71 -5.87
C ALA A 41 13.49 -19.90 -7.27
N THR A 42 13.90 -21.13 -7.59
CA THR A 42 14.30 -21.49 -8.96
C THR A 42 13.05 -21.81 -9.79
N GLN A 43 13.16 -21.81 -11.13
CA GLN A 43 12.02 -22.06 -12.01
C GLN A 43 11.38 -23.43 -11.77
N GLU A 44 12.18 -24.41 -11.36
CA GLU A 44 11.77 -25.79 -11.08
C GLU A 44 10.84 -25.89 -9.87
N MET A 45 10.86 -24.92 -8.96
CA MET A 45 10.01 -24.89 -7.76
C MET A 45 8.58 -24.40 -8.02
N PHE A 46 8.31 -23.83 -9.21
CA PHE A 46 6.98 -23.32 -9.56
C PHE A 46 6.11 -24.42 -10.15
N SER A 47 4.81 -24.42 -9.82
CA SER A 47 3.84 -25.36 -10.38
C SER A 47 3.68 -25.14 -11.90
N ASP A 48 3.57 -23.87 -12.32
CA ASP A 48 3.67 -23.46 -13.73
C ASP A 48 5.03 -22.79 -13.97
N LYS A 49 5.88 -23.42 -14.80
CA LYS A 49 7.25 -22.98 -15.10
C LYS A 49 7.32 -21.62 -15.80
N ARG A 50 6.21 -21.08 -16.31
CA ARG A 50 6.12 -19.75 -16.91
C ARG A 50 5.93 -18.65 -15.85
N ARG A 51 5.48 -19.01 -14.64
CA ARG A 51 5.27 -18.07 -13.55
C ARG A 51 6.60 -17.54 -13.02
N LYS A 52 6.50 -16.33 -12.46
CA LYS A 52 7.62 -15.60 -11.86
C LYS A 52 7.36 -15.30 -10.38
N VAL A 53 6.09 -15.34 -9.99
CA VAL A 53 5.61 -15.31 -8.61
C VAL A 53 4.50 -16.34 -8.47
N GLU A 54 4.52 -17.08 -7.38
CA GLU A 54 3.52 -18.08 -7.01
C GLU A 54 3.36 -18.07 -5.49
N THR A 55 2.13 -18.27 -5.02
CA THR A 55 1.83 -18.26 -3.59
C THR A 55 1.23 -19.60 -3.20
N ASP A 56 1.85 -20.22 -2.22
CA ASP A 56 1.29 -21.34 -1.48
C ASP A 56 0.77 -20.80 -0.15
N TRP A 57 -0.55 -20.60 -0.08
CA TRP A 57 -1.23 -20.08 1.10
C TRP A 57 -1.18 -21.04 2.28
N ASN A 58 -1.16 -22.35 2.02
CA ASN A 58 -1.13 -23.38 3.06
C ASN A 58 0.26 -23.46 3.71
N ALA A 59 1.32 -23.39 2.89
CA ALA A 59 2.69 -23.36 3.39
C ALA A 59 3.10 -21.97 3.92
N GLY A 60 2.32 -20.93 3.66
CA GLY A 60 2.64 -19.56 4.05
C GLY A 60 3.83 -18.99 3.26
N ILE A 61 3.95 -19.32 1.97
CA ILE A 61 5.11 -18.97 1.15
C ILE A 61 4.70 -18.24 -0.12
N VAL A 62 5.43 -17.16 -0.43
CA VAL A 62 5.41 -16.48 -1.71
C VAL A 62 6.75 -16.73 -2.39
N HIS A 63 6.75 -17.59 -3.40
CA HIS A 63 7.91 -17.84 -4.25
C HIS A 63 8.07 -16.71 -5.26
N ILE A 64 9.28 -16.17 -5.38
CA ILE A 64 9.66 -15.17 -6.39
C ILE A 64 10.89 -15.68 -7.12
N ARG A 65 10.86 -15.69 -8.47
CA ARG A 65 11.97 -16.21 -9.28
C ARG A 65 13.27 -15.47 -8.94
N ARG A 66 14.31 -16.22 -8.56
CA ARG A 66 15.58 -15.66 -8.05
C ARG A 66 16.42 -14.94 -9.10
N ASP A 67 16.19 -15.22 -10.38
CA ASP A 67 16.94 -14.67 -11.52
C ASP A 67 16.30 -13.39 -12.09
N LEU A 68 15.24 -12.87 -11.44
CA LEU A 68 14.64 -11.61 -11.81
C LEU A 68 15.50 -10.43 -11.37
N LYS A 69 15.52 -9.38 -12.21
CA LYS A 69 15.96 -8.06 -11.75
C LYS A 69 15.05 -7.60 -10.60
N GLU A 70 15.64 -7.01 -9.57
CA GLU A 70 14.92 -6.53 -8.37
C GLU A 70 13.72 -5.63 -8.68
N SER A 71 13.80 -4.76 -9.69
CA SER A 71 12.67 -3.91 -10.12
C SER A 71 11.49 -4.70 -10.71
N CYS A 72 11.77 -5.82 -11.38
CA CYS A 72 10.75 -6.73 -11.89
C CYS A 72 10.14 -7.54 -10.73
N ALA A 73 10.97 -8.03 -9.82
CA ALA A 73 10.51 -8.73 -8.62
C ALA A 73 9.63 -7.83 -7.73
N LEU A 74 10.00 -6.56 -7.57
CA LEU A 74 9.18 -5.56 -6.86
C LEU A 74 7.81 -5.40 -7.51
N SER A 75 7.77 -5.21 -8.84
CA SER A 75 6.50 -5.08 -9.59
C SER A 75 5.58 -6.29 -9.38
N LEU A 76 6.14 -7.49 -9.39
CA LEU A 76 5.37 -8.72 -9.20
C LEU A 76 4.93 -8.91 -7.74
N LEU A 77 5.78 -8.55 -6.76
CA LEU A 77 5.40 -8.56 -5.35
C LEU A 77 4.27 -7.55 -5.08
N THR A 78 4.35 -6.33 -5.61
CA THR A 78 3.27 -5.34 -5.46
C THR A 78 1.96 -5.85 -6.05
N ARG A 79 2.00 -6.47 -7.24
CA ARG A 79 0.81 -7.12 -7.82
C ARG A 79 0.28 -8.24 -6.94
N HIS A 80 1.17 -9.05 -6.36
CA HIS A 80 0.78 -10.10 -5.43
C HIS A 80 0.09 -9.53 -4.18
N LEU A 81 0.64 -8.47 -3.57
CA LEU A 81 0.03 -7.82 -2.40
C LEU A 81 -1.37 -7.29 -2.71
N ILE A 82 -1.56 -6.62 -3.84
CA ILE A 82 -2.88 -6.12 -4.27
C ILE A 82 -3.84 -7.27 -4.56
N THR A 83 -3.37 -8.33 -5.21
CA THR A 83 -4.16 -9.55 -5.44
C THR A 83 -4.63 -10.16 -4.12
N ALA A 84 -3.72 -10.23 -3.14
CA ALA A 84 -3.97 -10.77 -1.82
C ALA A 84 -4.97 -9.92 -1.01
N ILE A 85 -4.89 -8.58 -1.13
CA ILE A 85 -5.87 -7.63 -0.56
C ILE A 85 -7.26 -7.89 -1.13
N HIS A 86 -7.41 -7.92 -2.45
CA HIS A 86 -8.73 -8.11 -3.08
C HIS A 86 -9.32 -9.49 -2.82
N TYR A 87 -8.49 -10.53 -2.85
CA TYR A 87 -8.91 -11.89 -2.53
C TYR A 87 -9.49 -11.97 -1.11
N ARG A 88 -8.83 -11.34 -0.14
CA ARG A 88 -9.33 -11.24 1.24
C ARG A 88 -10.66 -10.50 1.34
N SER A 89 -10.86 -9.46 0.52
CA SER A 89 -12.12 -8.71 0.45
C SER A 89 -13.22 -9.43 -0.33
N GLY A 90 -12.97 -10.64 -0.86
CA GLY A 90 -13.96 -11.41 -1.62
C GLY A 90 -14.30 -10.83 -2.99
N LEU A 91 -13.46 -9.93 -3.53
CA LEU A 91 -13.72 -9.31 -4.82
C LEU A 91 -13.55 -10.30 -5.97
N ASN A 92 -14.34 -10.11 -7.03
CA ASN A 92 -14.34 -10.93 -8.22
C ASN A 92 -14.82 -10.10 -9.43
N ASP A 93 -15.02 -10.73 -10.60
CA ASP A 93 -15.44 -10.05 -11.83
C ASP A 93 -16.83 -9.39 -11.76
N SER A 94 -17.64 -9.70 -10.73
CA SER A 94 -18.94 -9.05 -10.48
C SER A 94 -18.83 -7.82 -9.55
N SER A 95 -17.65 -7.52 -9.01
CA SER A 95 -17.41 -6.36 -8.15
C SER A 95 -17.23 -5.09 -8.97
N ASP A 96 -17.78 -3.97 -8.48
CA ASP A 96 -17.68 -2.66 -9.12
C ASP A 96 -16.35 -1.94 -8.81
N GLU A 97 -16.10 -0.82 -9.49
CA GLU A 97 -14.87 -0.04 -9.35
C GLU A 97 -14.70 0.51 -7.92
N GLU A 98 -15.80 0.91 -7.30
CA GLU A 98 -15.89 1.37 -5.90
C GLU A 98 -15.33 0.31 -4.94
N SER A 99 -15.76 -0.94 -5.07
CA SER A 99 -15.29 -2.05 -4.26
C SER A 99 -13.78 -2.26 -4.40
N TYR A 100 -13.23 -2.16 -5.62
CA TYR A 100 -11.78 -2.27 -5.87
C TYR A 100 -11.00 -1.07 -5.31
N ALA A 101 -11.54 0.14 -5.41
CA ALA A 101 -10.92 1.34 -4.84
C ALA A 101 -10.89 1.25 -3.31
N HIS A 102 -12.02 0.88 -2.70
CA HIS A 102 -12.14 0.70 -1.26
C HIS A 102 -11.21 -0.39 -0.73
N SER A 103 -11.27 -1.60 -1.30
CA SER A 103 -10.45 -2.76 -0.90
C SER A 103 -8.95 -2.44 -1.00
N CYS A 104 -8.50 -1.81 -2.10
CA CYS A 104 -7.09 -1.46 -2.26
C CYS A 104 -6.63 -0.44 -1.20
N ALA A 105 -7.44 0.60 -0.96
CA ALA A 105 -7.11 1.64 -0.01
C ALA A 105 -7.04 1.08 1.43
N SER A 106 -8.06 0.33 1.86
CA SER A 106 -8.11 -0.28 3.20
C SER A 106 -7.01 -1.30 3.40
N GLY A 107 -6.80 -2.20 2.45
CA GLY A 107 -5.75 -3.21 2.53
C GLY A 107 -4.33 -2.62 2.65
N LEU A 108 -4.05 -1.51 1.95
CA LEU A 108 -2.77 -0.82 2.06
C LEU A 108 -2.59 -0.09 3.40
N VAL A 109 -3.66 0.52 3.93
CA VAL A 109 -3.65 1.10 5.28
C VAL A 109 -3.42 0.01 6.33
N GLU A 110 -4.10 -1.13 6.22
CA GLU A 110 -3.94 -2.26 7.14
C GLU A 110 -2.54 -2.86 7.10
N LEU A 111 -1.95 -3.05 5.91
CA LEU A 111 -0.54 -3.48 5.78
C LEU A 111 0.39 -2.50 6.49
N ALA A 112 0.17 -1.20 6.31
CA ALA A 112 0.99 -0.17 6.90
C ALA A 112 0.81 -0.06 8.44
N LEU A 113 -0.38 -0.31 8.97
CA LEU A 113 -0.62 -0.24 10.42
C LEU A 113 -0.22 -1.51 11.16
N GLY A 114 -0.64 -2.67 10.64
CA GLY A 114 -0.51 -3.95 11.34
C GLY A 114 0.89 -4.56 11.28
N GLN A 115 1.75 -4.10 10.36
CA GLN A 115 2.93 -4.86 9.94
C GLN A 115 4.16 -3.99 9.73
N ARG A 116 4.48 -3.21 10.77
CA ARG A 116 5.52 -2.17 10.75
C ARG A 116 6.88 -2.65 10.26
N GLU A 117 7.32 -3.85 10.67
CA GLU A 117 8.62 -4.39 10.28
C GLU A 117 8.70 -4.61 8.76
N PHE A 118 7.78 -5.43 8.22
CA PHE A 118 7.65 -5.64 6.78
C PHE A 118 7.50 -4.32 6.02
N PHE A 119 6.55 -3.47 6.43
CA PHE A 119 6.21 -2.27 5.68
C PHE A 119 7.39 -1.28 5.64
N SER A 120 8.12 -1.11 6.75
CA SER A 120 9.28 -0.22 6.78
C SER A 120 10.42 -0.67 5.86
N GLU A 121 10.68 -1.98 5.76
CA GLU A 121 11.68 -2.53 4.85
C GLU A 121 11.20 -2.55 3.39
N PHE A 122 9.90 -2.76 3.18
CA PHE A 122 9.29 -2.60 1.87
C PHE A 122 9.42 -1.17 1.36
N LEU A 123 9.24 -0.16 2.21
CA LEU A 123 9.50 1.24 1.86
C LEU A 123 10.99 1.50 1.58
N THR A 124 11.93 0.90 2.33
CA THR A 124 13.38 0.96 2.00
C THR A 124 13.62 0.47 0.57
N LEU A 125 13.04 -0.68 0.23
CA LEU A 125 13.21 -1.31 -1.08
C LEU A 125 12.60 -0.49 -2.21
N ILE A 126 11.36 -0.01 -2.04
CA ILE A 126 10.69 0.85 -3.03
C ILE A 126 11.50 2.13 -3.22
N GLU A 127 11.94 2.78 -2.15
CA GLU A 127 12.73 4.02 -2.25
C GLU A 127 14.03 3.77 -3.01
N LYS A 128 14.75 2.68 -2.70
CA LYS A 128 15.96 2.27 -3.43
C LYS A 128 15.73 2.04 -4.92
N LEU A 129 14.63 1.39 -5.30
CA LEU A 129 14.40 0.93 -6.69
C LEU A 129 13.61 1.91 -7.56
N ILE A 130 12.70 2.70 -6.98
CA ILE A 130 11.78 3.57 -7.70
C ILE A 130 12.26 5.02 -7.70
N LYS A 131 12.63 5.54 -6.51
CA LYS A 131 13.04 6.94 -6.37
C LYS A 131 13.95 7.14 -5.15
N PRO A 132 15.27 6.98 -5.31
CA PRO A 132 16.23 7.17 -4.22
C PRO A 132 16.09 8.56 -3.58
N GLY A 133 16.09 8.62 -2.25
CA GLY A 133 15.98 9.88 -1.49
C GLY A 133 14.57 10.45 -1.40
N ALA A 134 13.53 9.70 -1.77
CA ALA A 134 12.15 10.17 -1.63
C ALA A 134 11.73 10.37 -0.15
N GLY A 135 12.42 9.75 0.80
CA GLY A 135 12.19 9.90 2.24
C GLY A 135 10.90 9.27 2.73
N TRP A 136 10.40 8.23 2.05
CA TRP A 136 9.13 7.59 2.37
C TRP A 136 9.20 6.81 3.67
N ARG A 137 10.25 5.99 3.84
CA ARG A 137 10.49 5.27 5.08
C ARG A 137 10.64 6.23 6.26
N ASN A 138 11.36 7.33 6.07
CA ASN A 138 11.54 8.33 7.12
C ASN A 138 10.21 8.99 7.50
N ALA A 139 9.37 9.36 6.54
CA ALA A 139 8.04 9.90 6.81
C ALA A 139 7.15 8.89 7.57
N TYR A 140 7.20 7.61 7.20
CA TYR A 140 6.50 6.53 7.89
C TYR A 140 7.03 6.30 9.33
N LEU A 141 8.32 6.47 9.58
CA LEU A 141 8.90 6.20 10.90
C LEU A 141 8.87 7.40 11.84
N ALA A 142 8.97 8.62 11.32
CA ALA A 142 9.11 9.86 12.09
C ALA A 142 7.87 10.25 12.90
N ARG A 143 6.71 9.65 12.62
CA ARG A 143 5.42 9.94 13.30
C ARG A 143 5.02 11.43 13.32
N ARG A 144 5.59 12.22 12.40
CA ARG A 144 5.29 13.63 12.20
C ARG A 144 4.56 13.81 10.89
N VAL A 145 3.36 14.38 10.94
CA VAL A 145 2.56 14.66 9.75
C VAL A 145 3.27 15.70 8.88
N VAL A 146 3.40 15.37 7.60
CA VAL A 146 3.90 16.29 6.56
C VAL A 146 2.72 17.06 5.96
N LEU A 147 2.96 18.22 5.34
CA LEU A 147 1.89 18.97 4.67
C LEU A 147 1.29 18.17 3.52
N ALA A 148 -0.04 18.23 3.39
CA ALA A 148 -0.77 17.63 2.30
C ALA A 148 -0.36 18.26 0.94
N PRO A 149 -0.18 17.45 -0.12
CA PRO A 149 0.04 17.99 -1.45
C PRO A 149 -1.24 18.68 -1.95
N LYS A 150 -1.09 19.73 -2.76
CA LYS A 150 -2.21 20.40 -3.42
C LYS A 150 -2.59 19.77 -4.77
N ARG A 151 -1.69 18.96 -5.33
CA ARG A 151 -1.82 18.38 -6.67
C ARG A 151 -1.14 17.02 -6.75
N VAL A 152 -1.74 16.11 -7.50
CA VAL A 152 -1.16 14.84 -7.95
C VAL A 152 -1.30 14.70 -9.46
N VAL A 153 -0.52 13.81 -10.06
CA VAL A 153 -0.50 13.52 -11.49
C VAL A 153 -0.63 12.03 -11.75
N CYS A 154 -1.25 11.68 -12.88
CA CYS A 154 -1.32 10.33 -13.42
C CYS A 154 -1.18 10.42 -14.94
N GLY A 155 0.00 10.05 -15.46
CA GLY A 155 0.34 10.29 -16.86
C GLY A 155 0.29 11.79 -17.18
N ALA A 156 -0.44 12.16 -18.24
CA ALA A 156 -0.62 13.56 -18.65
C ALA A 156 -1.67 14.33 -17.81
N ARG A 157 -2.49 13.62 -17.02
CA ARG A 157 -3.57 14.23 -16.24
C ARG A 157 -3.09 14.65 -14.86
N ALA A 158 -3.72 15.69 -14.33
CA ALA A 158 -3.50 16.15 -12.98
C ALA A 158 -4.81 16.23 -12.20
N CYS A 159 -4.70 16.06 -10.90
CA CYS A 159 -5.80 16.19 -9.97
C CYS A 159 -5.41 17.13 -8.82
N THR A 160 -6.30 18.05 -8.47
CA THR A 160 -6.16 18.97 -7.35
C THR A 160 -6.72 18.32 -6.09
N ILE A 161 -6.05 18.50 -4.95
CA ILE A 161 -6.54 18.06 -3.65
C ILE A 161 -6.90 19.29 -2.83
N ARG A 162 -8.10 19.30 -2.25
CA ARG A 162 -8.58 20.36 -1.35
C ARG A 162 -9.27 19.77 -0.14
N PHE A 163 -9.26 20.52 0.95
CA PHE A 163 -10.06 20.22 2.12
C PHE A 163 -11.32 21.08 2.11
N ILE A 164 -12.45 20.48 2.45
CA ILE A 164 -13.76 21.12 2.52
C ILE A 164 -14.35 20.95 3.91
N ALA A 165 -15.25 21.86 4.28
CA ALA A 165 -15.92 21.85 5.57
C ALA A 165 -16.67 20.53 5.80
N SER A 166 -16.43 19.90 6.95
CA SER A 166 -17.04 18.60 7.29
C SER A 166 -18.56 18.58 7.23
N GLU A 167 -19.24 19.71 7.43
CA GLU A 167 -20.70 19.84 7.29
C GLU A 167 -21.18 19.55 5.86
N ARG A 168 -20.37 19.90 4.85
CA ARG A 168 -20.66 19.58 3.44
C ARG A 168 -20.59 18.07 3.20
N CYS A 169 -19.57 17.42 3.75
CA CYS A 169 -19.37 15.97 3.68
C CYS A 169 -20.51 15.22 4.41
N ASN A 170 -20.86 15.65 5.63
CA ASN A 170 -21.91 15.03 6.44
C ASN A 170 -23.28 15.07 5.75
N ARG A 171 -23.64 16.19 5.09
CA ARG A 171 -24.91 16.29 4.33
C ARG A 171 -25.02 15.30 3.17
N ALA A 172 -23.89 14.89 2.62
CA ALA A 172 -23.82 13.89 1.55
C ALA A 172 -23.57 12.47 2.07
N ASN A 173 -23.49 12.27 3.39
CA ASN A 173 -23.11 11.01 4.03
C ASN A 173 -21.78 10.44 3.47
N ALA A 174 -20.80 11.30 3.26
CA ALA A 174 -19.49 10.96 2.69
C ALA A 174 -18.34 11.59 3.50
N TYR A 175 -17.11 11.13 3.28
CA TYR A 175 -15.90 11.67 3.93
C TYR A 175 -14.93 12.33 2.93
N GLY A 176 -15.10 12.06 1.65
CA GLY A 176 -14.35 12.61 0.55
C GLY A 176 -15.15 12.48 -0.75
N PHE A 177 -14.66 13.14 -1.80
CA PHE A 177 -15.21 13.06 -3.14
C PHE A 177 -14.09 13.11 -4.16
N TYR A 178 -14.19 12.28 -5.19
CA TYR A 178 -13.53 12.48 -6.46
C TYR A 178 -14.54 12.90 -7.52
N THR A 179 -14.33 14.06 -8.14
CA THR A 179 -15.19 14.52 -9.24
C THR A 179 -14.63 14.06 -10.58
N VAL A 180 -15.24 13.02 -11.14
CA VAL A 180 -14.90 12.41 -12.44
C VAL A 180 -14.79 13.47 -13.53
N GLY A 181 -13.75 13.37 -14.36
CA GLY A 181 -13.47 14.30 -15.45
C GLY A 181 -12.87 15.65 -15.02
N GLN A 182 -13.17 16.14 -13.81
CA GLN A 182 -12.67 17.44 -13.33
C GLN A 182 -11.28 17.36 -12.69
N GLY A 183 -10.85 16.17 -12.27
CA GLY A 183 -9.56 16.01 -11.59
C GLY A 183 -9.55 16.77 -10.26
N LEU A 184 -10.58 16.59 -9.43
CA LEU A 184 -10.69 17.23 -8.13
C LEU A 184 -10.98 16.18 -7.07
N ILE A 185 -10.12 16.14 -6.04
CA ILE A 185 -10.32 15.40 -4.80
C ILE A 185 -10.65 16.42 -3.71
N GLU A 186 -11.82 16.28 -3.10
CA GLU A 186 -12.26 17.06 -1.94
C GLU A 186 -12.29 16.13 -0.72
N LEU A 187 -11.57 16.48 0.35
CA LEU A 187 -11.49 15.70 1.58
C LEU A 187 -12.11 16.48 2.73
N SER A 188 -12.82 15.80 3.62
CA SER A 188 -13.34 16.44 4.83
C SER A 188 -12.20 16.97 5.71
N ASP A 189 -12.33 18.22 6.18
CA ASP A 189 -11.37 18.89 7.05
C ASP A 189 -11.33 18.36 8.50
N ASN A 190 -12.21 17.42 8.86
CA ASN A 190 -12.20 16.72 10.15
C ASN A 190 -11.38 15.41 10.13
N LEU A 191 -11.02 14.89 8.96
CA LEU A 191 -10.29 13.62 8.84
C LEU A 191 -8.84 13.75 9.32
N ARG A 192 -8.36 12.77 10.09
CA ARG A 192 -6.97 12.72 10.61
C ARG A 192 -6.41 11.31 10.53
N GLY A 193 -5.08 11.20 10.65
CA GLY A 193 -4.35 9.93 10.77
C GLY A 193 -4.71 8.91 9.69
N ALA A 194 -4.93 7.66 10.11
CA ALA A 194 -5.27 6.56 9.22
C ALA A 194 -6.58 6.75 8.45
N ASN A 195 -7.59 7.40 9.05
CA ASN A 195 -8.87 7.66 8.36
C ASN A 195 -8.68 8.65 7.19
N LEU A 196 -7.88 9.70 7.39
CA LEU A 196 -7.51 10.60 6.28
C LEU A 196 -6.70 9.88 5.21
N ALA A 197 -5.76 9.02 5.60
CA ALA A 197 -4.97 8.24 4.65
C ALA A 197 -5.84 7.30 3.81
N LEU A 198 -6.81 6.63 4.44
CA LEU A 198 -7.76 5.74 3.79
C LEU A 198 -8.56 6.49 2.72
N VAL A 199 -9.29 7.54 3.14
CA VAL A 199 -10.16 8.32 2.24
C VAL A 199 -9.33 8.97 1.14
N ALA A 200 -8.18 9.58 1.46
CA ALA A 200 -7.35 10.22 0.44
C ALA A 200 -6.84 9.24 -0.63
N LEU A 201 -6.46 8.02 -0.25
CA LEU A 201 -6.02 7.01 -1.21
C LEU A 201 -7.19 6.43 -2.01
N HIS A 202 -8.33 6.23 -1.38
CA HIS A 202 -9.56 5.82 -2.04
C HIS A 202 -9.96 6.80 -3.15
N GLU A 203 -10.09 8.09 -2.84
CA GLU A 203 -10.41 9.11 -3.86
C GLU A 203 -9.35 9.22 -4.95
N LYS A 204 -8.08 9.04 -4.58
CA LYS A 204 -6.98 9.02 -5.55
C LYS A 204 -7.04 7.78 -6.45
N LEU A 205 -7.52 6.64 -5.95
CA LEU A 205 -7.67 5.44 -6.77
C LEU A 205 -8.72 5.66 -7.85
N HIS A 206 -9.86 6.29 -7.55
CA HIS A 206 -10.83 6.68 -8.59
C HIS A 206 -10.19 7.56 -9.68
N PHE A 207 -9.41 8.58 -9.29
CA PHE A 207 -8.67 9.39 -10.25
C PHE A 207 -7.73 8.56 -11.13
N MET A 208 -6.96 7.64 -10.54
CA MET A 208 -6.01 6.80 -11.27
C MET A 208 -6.72 5.75 -12.13
N HIS A 209 -7.86 5.21 -11.69
CA HIS A 209 -8.71 4.28 -12.42
C HIS A 209 -9.31 4.96 -13.64
N GLU A 210 -9.87 6.16 -13.49
CA GLU A 210 -10.37 6.96 -14.61
C GLU A 210 -9.26 7.23 -15.64
N CYS A 211 -8.06 7.61 -15.19
CA CYS A 211 -6.91 7.82 -16.08
C CYS A 211 -6.47 6.55 -16.83
N ALA A 212 -6.69 5.38 -16.24
CA ALA A 212 -6.38 4.10 -16.86
C ALA A 212 -7.56 3.49 -17.65
N GLY A 213 -8.73 4.13 -17.64
CA GLY A 213 -9.94 3.63 -18.29
C GLY A 213 -10.55 2.41 -17.60
N LEU A 214 -10.27 2.20 -16.32
CA LEU A 214 -10.97 1.21 -15.51
C LEU A 214 -12.41 1.67 -15.25
N LYS A 215 -13.33 0.73 -15.30
CA LYS A 215 -14.79 0.88 -15.17
C LYS A 215 -15.35 -0.32 -14.45
N ASP A 216 -16.61 -0.25 -14.00
CA ASP A 216 -17.28 -1.35 -13.29
C ASP A 216 -17.26 -2.69 -14.03
N GLN A 217 -17.27 -2.69 -15.37
CA GLN A 217 -17.22 -3.93 -16.17
C GLN A 217 -15.79 -4.44 -16.43
N SER A 218 -14.77 -3.81 -15.83
CA SER A 218 -13.38 -4.27 -15.98
C SER A 218 -13.17 -5.54 -15.17
N THR A 219 -12.41 -6.47 -15.72
CA THR A 219 -12.16 -7.74 -15.02
C THR A 219 -11.29 -7.54 -13.79
N GLU A 220 -11.40 -8.45 -12.83
CA GLU A 220 -10.58 -8.56 -11.65
C GLU A 220 -9.08 -8.57 -12.01
N ALA A 221 -8.73 -9.30 -13.08
CA ALA A 221 -7.36 -9.35 -13.59
C ALA A 221 -6.86 -7.97 -14.07
N MET A 222 -7.72 -7.19 -14.72
CA MET A 222 -7.41 -5.82 -15.14
C MET A 222 -7.22 -4.91 -13.94
N PHE A 223 -8.11 -4.94 -12.94
CA PHE A 223 -7.97 -4.16 -11.71
C PHE A 223 -6.66 -4.46 -10.99
N LYS A 224 -6.40 -5.74 -10.68
CA LYS A 224 -5.18 -6.18 -9.98
C LYS A 224 -3.89 -5.74 -10.69
N ALA A 225 -3.81 -5.93 -12.00
CA ALA A 225 -2.62 -5.59 -12.76
C ALA A 225 -2.44 -4.07 -12.89
N THR A 226 -3.53 -3.35 -13.12
CA THR A 226 -3.52 -1.91 -13.37
C THR A 226 -3.25 -1.13 -12.10
N GLN A 227 -3.88 -1.47 -10.97
CA GLN A 227 -3.60 -0.84 -9.68
C GLN A 227 -2.14 -1.02 -9.25
N ALA A 228 -1.56 -2.22 -9.43
CA ALA A 228 -0.15 -2.46 -9.12
C ALA A 228 0.77 -1.52 -9.90
N LYS A 229 0.52 -1.38 -11.20
CA LYS A 229 1.26 -0.47 -12.07
C LYS A 229 1.05 0.99 -11.67
N LEU A 230 -0.20 1.40 -11.42
CA LEU A 230 -0.56 2.77 -11.06
C LEU A 230 0.05 3.20 -9.72
N ILE A 231 0.05 2.34 -8.71
CA ILE A 231 0.67 2.63 -7.41
C ILE A 231 2.18 2.84 -7.56
N LEU A 232 2.88 1.96 -8.26
CA LEU A 232 4.33 2.09 -8.49
C LEU A 232 4.68 3.34 -9.32
N ASN A 233 3.93 3.61 -10.38
CA ASN A 233 4.09 4.84 -11.16
C ASN A 233 3.80 6.07 -10.29
N SER A 234 2.74 6.03 -9.48
CA SER A 234 2.38 7.14 -8.61
C SER A 234 3.44 7.40 -7.55
N LEU A 235 4.13 6.37 -7.03
CA LEU A 235 5.29 6.55 -6.15
C LEU A 235 6.39 7.35 -6.83
N LYS A 236 6.71 7.02 -8.08
CA LYS A 236 7.71 7.75 -8.89
C LYS A 236 7.29 9.21 -9.16
N ASP A 237 6.05 9.41 -9.57
CA ASP A 237 5.55 10.67 -10.14
C ASP A 237 5.03 11.64 -9.06
N ASN A 238 4.59 11.11 -7.90
CA ASN A 238 3.99 11.88 -6.81
C ASN A 238 4.68 11.64 -5.47
N PRO A 239 6.02 11.80 -5.37
CA PRO A 239 6.76 11.47 -4.15
C PRO A 239 6.29 12.25 -2.93
N GLY A 240 5.85 13.51 -3.11
CA GLY A 240 5.30 14.35 -2.04
C GLY A 240 3.97 13.84 -1.48
N TYR A 241 3.08 13.33 -2.36
CA TYR A 241 1.83 12.71 -1.91
C TYR A 241 2.11 11.49 -1.05
N TRP A 242 3.01 10.61 -1.49
CA TRP A 242 3.30 9.39 -0.74
C TRP A 242 4.03 9.67 0.56
N ARG A 243 4.92 10.68 0.59
CA ARG A 243 5.53 11.14 1.84
C ARG A 243 4.47 11.62 2.84
N TRP A 244 3.48 12.40 2.38
CA TRP A 244 2.35 12.81 3.20
C TRP A 244 1.50 11.62 3.66
N TRP A 245 1.09 10.75 2.73
CA TRP A 245 0.27 9.57 3.04
C TRP A 245 0.94 8.64 4.07
N PHE A 246 2.22 8.33 3.89
CA PHE A 246 2.99 7.51 4.84
C PHE A 246 3.10 8.18 6.22
N SER A 247 3.21 9.52 6.27
CA SER A 247 3.21 10.26 7.54
C SER A 247 1.87 10.22 8.26
N LEU A 248 0.75 10.11 7.53
CA LEU A 248 -0.59 10.01 8.09
C LEU A 248 -0.85 8.64 8.71
N VAL A 249 -0.56 7.56 7.98
CA VAL A 249 -0.83 6.20 8.46
C VAL A 249 0.01 5.87 9.69
N ALA A 250 1.23 6.39 9.76
CA ALA A 250 2.09 6.21 10.92
C ALA A 250 1.71 7.03 12.15
N HIS A 251 0.82 8.01 12.01
CA HIS A 251 0.50 8.94 13.09
C HIS A 251 -0.59 8.36 14.00
N PRO A 252 -0.30 8.16 15.31
CA PRO A 252 -1.31 7.76 16.28
C PRO A 252 -2.23 8.95 16.56
N GLY A 253 -3.21 9.18 15.70
CA GLY A 253 -4.10 10.34 15.79
C GLY A 253 -5.44 10.06 15.14
N GLY A 254 -6.41 9.65 15.97
CA GLY A 254 -7.80 9.42 15.61
C GLY A 254 -8.17 7.95 15.76
N GLN A 255 -9.15 7.67 16.63
CA GLN A 255 -9.79 6.36 16.75
C GLN A 255 -10.04 5.78 15.35
N ALA A 256 -9.67 4.51 15.14
CA ALA A 256 -10.23 3.75 14.04
C ALA A 256 -11.74 3.97 14.11
N ALA A 257 -12.37 4.33 12.98
CA ALA A 257 -13.82 4.22 12.92
C ALA A 257 -14.18 2.79 13.40
N PRO A 258 -15.24 2.60 14.21
CA PRO A 258 -15.54 1.32 14.86
C PRO A 258 -15.88 0.16 13.91
N TRP A 259 -15.54 0.26 12.61
CA TRP A 259 -15.92 -0.65 11.53
C TRP A 259 -14.73 -1.07 10.65
N LEU A 260 -13.49 -1.07 11.16
CA LEU A 260 -12.39 -1.86 10.58
C LEU A 260 -12.48 -3.32 11.04
#